data_AF-T0XZY2-F1
#
_entry.id   AF-T0XZY2-F1
#
_cell.length_a   1.000
_cell.length_b   1.000
_cell.length_c   1.000
_cell.angle_alpha   90.00
_cell.angle_beta   90.00
_cell.angle_gamma   90.00
#
_symmetry.space_group_name_H-M   'P 1'
#
loop_
_entity.id
_entity.type
_entity.pdbx_description
1 polymer ?
#
loop_
_entity_poly.entity_id
_entity_poly.type
_entity_poly.pdbx_seq_one_letter_code
_entity_poly.pdbx_strand_id
1 'polypeptide(L)'
;MIFDSANAHLVPLAGRAMLLHVPTTALFELDELGIEVLRLVQADRSLDAERIQARLSSRFAGEAVGALIAQLIRLQVLRPEGANRPINPSGVHVEAYPLSTLVLNVNTGCNLACRYC
;
A
#
# COMPACT_ATOMS: atom_id res chain seq x y z
N MET A 1 -6.34 -7.56 12.90
CA MET A 1 -6.28 -6.84 11.61
C MET A 1 -4.87 -6.31 11.45
N ILE A 2 -4.25 -6.57 10.31
CA ILE A 2 -2.84 -6.29 10.05
C ILE A 2 -2.76 -5.23 8.94
N PHE A 3 -1.94 -4.21 9.15
CA PHE A 3 -1.53 -3.29 8.09
C PHE A 3 -0.54 -3.97 7.16
N ASP A 4 -0.85 -4.01 5.86
CA ASP A 4 -0.06 -4.70 4.85
C ASP A 4 0.99 -3.77 4.23
N SER A 5 2.19 -3.76 4.80
CA SER A 5 3.29 -2.93 4.33
C SER A 5 3.83 -3.32 2.94
N ALA A 6 3.39 -4.44 2.36
CA ALA A 6 3.74 -4.81 0.99
C ALA A 6 2.84 -4.11 -0.04
N ASN A 7 1.61 -3.76 0.35
CA ASN A 7 0.62 -3.12 -0.53
C ASN A 7 0.42 -1.64 -0.23
N ALA A 8 0.94 -1.15 0.90
CA ALA A 8 0.71 0.21 1.33
C ALA A 8 1.92 0.83 2.05
N HIS A 9 2.21 2.10 1.75
CA HIS A 9 3.18 2.91 2.45
C HIS A 9 2.59 4.24 2.88
N LEU A 10 2.82 4.60 4.15
CA LEU A 10 2.49 5.93 4.67
C LEU A 10 3.62 6.91 4.35
N VAL A 11 3.26 8.06 3.80
CA VAL A 11 4.18 9.12 3.41
C VAL A 11 3.74 10.42 4.09
N PRO A 12 4.47 10.89 5.11
CA PRO A 12 4.25 12.23 5.66
C PRO A 12 4.70 13.27 4.63
N LEU A 13 3.83 14.24 4.31
CA LEU A 13 4.12 15.27 3.31
C LEU A 13 3.53 16.61 3.76
N ALA A 14 4.38 17.57 4.12
CA ALA A 14 3.95 18.94 4.45
C ALA A 14 2.78 19.02 5.46
N GLY A 15 2.81 18.19 6.50
CA GLY A 15 1.75 18.12 7.52
C GLY A 15 0.53 17.24 7.14
N ARG A 16 0.52 16.66 5.95
CA ARG A 16 -0.50 15.71 5.47
C ARG A 16 0.00 14.28 5.63
N ALA A 17 -0.92 13.36 5.83
CA ALA A 17 -0.65 11.93 5.82
C ALA A 17 -1.11 11.35 4.48
N MET A 18 -0.17 10.93 3.62
CA MET A 18 -0.49 10.29 2.35
C MET A 18 -0.33 8.77 2.46
N LEU A 19 -1.17 8.03 1.74
CA LEU A 19 -1.10 6.59 1.59
C LEU A 19 -0.81 6.25 0.13
N LEU A 20 0.39 5.72 -0.13
CA LEU A 20 0.75 5.13 -1.41
C LEU A 20 0.27 3.69 -1.46
N HIS A 21 -0.65 3.39 -2.37
CA HIS A 21 -1.05 2.01 -2.69
C HIS A 21 -0.10 1.44 -3.74
N VAL A 22 0.79 0.55 -3.30
CA VAL A 22 1.92 0.02 -4.08
C VAL A 22 1.47 -0.66 -5.39
N PRO A 23 0.45 -1.52 -5.42
CA PRO A 23 0.07 -2.24 -6.64
C PRO A 23 -0.39 -1.36 -7.79
N THR A 24 -1.00 -0.20 -7.49
CA THR A 24 -1.56 0.69 -8.51
C THR A 24 -0.83 2.02 -8.61
N THR A 25 0.19 2.27 -7.78
CA THR A 25 0.86 3.59 -7.63
C THR A 25 -0.09 4.74 -7.31
N ALA A 26 -1.29 4.45 -6.82
CA ALA A 26 -2.25 5.48 -6.44
C ALA A 26 -1.85 6.12 -5.13
N LEU A 27 -2.05 7.44 -5.02
CA LEU A 27 -1.77 8.21 -3.81
C LEU A 27 -3.08 8.76 -3.25
N PHE A 28 -3.38 8.42 -2.00
CA PHE A 28 -4.55 8.92 -1.28
C PHE A 28 -4.09 9.83 -0.15
N GLU A 29 -4.81 10.93 0.10
CA GLU A 29 -4.67 11.64 1.35
C GLU A 29 -5.56 10.98 2.41
N LEU A 30 -5.03 10.84 3.63
CA LEU A 30 -5.78 10.34 4.77
C LEU A 30 -6.34 11.50 5.57
N ASP A 31 -7.64 11.43 5.82
CA ASP A 31 -8.31 12.27 6.80
C ASP A 31 -8.04 11.78 8.23
N GLU A 32 -8.59 12.49 9.21
CA GLU A 32 -8.40 12.16 10.64
C GLU A 32 -8.84 10.73 10.97
N LEU A 33 -9.95 10.27 10.39
CA LEU A 33 -10.46 8.91 10.58
C LEU A 33 -9.48 7.87 10.03
N GLY A 34 -8.98 8.06 8.81
CA GLY A 34 -7.99 7.16 8.22
C GLY A 34 -6.69 7.09 8.98
N ILE A 35 -6.19 8.24 9.46
CA ILE A 35 -5.01 8.29 10.32
C ILE A 35 -5.24 7.48 11.60
N GLU A 36 -6.37 7.66 12.28
CA GLU A 36 -6.67 6.98 13.54
C GLU A 36 -6.89 5.47 13.38
N VAL A 37 -7.58 5.04 12.32
CA VAL A 37 -7.75 3.62 12.00
C VAL A 37 -6.38 2.96 11.77
N LEU A 38 -5.52 3.58 10.94
CA LEU A 38 -4.21 3.02 10.65
C LEU A 38 -3.28 3.02 11.88
N ARG A 39 -3.35 4.07 12.71
CA ARG A 39 -2.61 4.13 13.98
C ARG A 39 -3.03 3.00 14.93
N LEU A 40 -4.33 2.73 15.06
CA LEU A 40 -4.85 1.67 15.92
C LEU A 40 -4.37 0.27 15.50
N VAL A 41 -4.50 -0.07 14.22
CA VAL A 41 -4.09 -1.40 13.72
C VAL A 41 -2.58 -1.60 13.72
N GLN A 42 -1.80 -0.52 13.59
CA GLN A 42 -0.34 -0.59 13.72
C GLN A 42 0.09 -0.81 15.17
N ALA A 43 -0.65 -0.23 16.13
CA ALA A 43 -0.39 -0.41 17.57
C ALA A 43 -0.86 -1.78 18.09
N ASP A 44 -1.99 -2.29 17.60
CA ASP A 44 -2.58 -3.55 18.05
C ASP A 44 -3.12 -4.36 16.87
N ARG A 45 -2.36 -5.39 16.48
CA ARG A 45 -2.67 -6.26 15.34
C ARG A 45 -3.79 -7.26 15.61
N SER A 46 -4.19 -7.42 16.87
CA SER A 46 -5.26 -8.36 17.28
C SER A 46 -6.67 -7.79 17.10
N LEU A 47 -6.79 -6.51 16.75
CA LEU A 47 -8.09 -5.85 16.58
C LEU A 47 -8.81 -6.35 15.34
N ASP A 48 -10.08 -6.72 15.47
CA ASP A 48 -10.98 -6.94 14.34
C ASP A 48 -11.75 -5.64 14.00
N ALA A 49 -12.58 -5.67 12.96
CA ALA A 49 -13.33 -4.50 12.51
C ALA A 49 -14.28 -3.96 13.59
N GLU A 50 -14.95 -4.85 14.32
CA GLU A 50 -15.91 -4.52 15.38
C GLU A 50 -15.23 -3.83 16.56
N ARG A 51 -14.06 -4.33 16.99
CA ARG A 51 -13.26 -3.71 18.06
C ARG A 51 -12.71 -2.36 17.65
N ILE A 52 -12.32 -2.17 16.38
CA ILE A 52 -11.90 -0.86 15.88
C ILE A 52 -13.07 0.13 15.90
N GLN A 53 -14.25 -0.29 15.43
CA GLN A 53 -15.47 0.53 15.53
C GLN A 53 -15.79 0.91 16.98
N ALA A 54 -15.75 -0.05 17.90
CA ALA A 54 -16.00 0.22 19.32
C ALA A 54 -15.00 1.24 19.90
N ARG A 55 -13.71 1.10 19.59
CA ARG A 55 -12.63 2.01 20.05
C ARG A 55 -12.78 3.44 19.50
N LEU A 56 -13.36 3.60 18.30
CA LEU A 56 -13.51 4.89 17.62
C LEU A 56 -14.90 5.53 17.75
N SER A 57 -15.85 4.79 18.34
CA SER A 57 -17.27 5.18 18.45
C SER A 57 -17.53 6.52 19.16
N SER A 58 -16.62 6.97 20.03
CA SER A 58 -16.75 8.25 20.73
C SER A 58 -16.43 9.47 19.87
N ARG A 59 -15.70 9.28 18.75
CA ARG A 59 -15.21 10.36 17.88
C ARG A 59 -15.78 10.28 16.47
N PHE A 60 -16.12 9.08 16.00
CA PHE A 60 -16.55 8.84 14.62
C PHE A 60 -17.80 7.97 14.57
N ALA A 61 -18.65 8.20 13.57
CA ALA A 61 -19.82 7.36 13.33
C ALA A 61 -19.39 5.94 12.94
N GLY A 62 -20.00 4.93 13.56
CA GLY A 62 -19.66 3.52 13.34
C GLY A 62 -19.76 3.09 11.87
N GLU A 63 -20.76 3.59 11.13
CA GLU A 63 -20.89 3.34 9.69
C GLU A 63 -19.70 3.86 8.89
N ALA A 64 -19.21 5.07 9.20
CA ALA A 64 -18.05 5.65 8.51
C ALA A 64 -16.77 4.83 8.78
N VAL A 65 -16.57 4.40 10.03
CA VAL A 65 -15.45 3.53 10.40
C VAL A 65 -15.53 2.20 9.66
N GLY A 66 -16.72 1.57 9.63
CA GLY A 66 -16.94 0.32 8.91
C GLY A 66 -16.70 0.43 7.40
N ALA A 67 -17.23 1.49 6.78
CA ALA A 67 -17.05 1.75 5.35
C ALA A 67 -15.57 1.91 5.00
N LEU A 68 -14.81 2.66 5.80
CA LEU A 68 -13.39 2.86 5.57
C LEU A 68 -12.60 1.55 5.73
N ILE A 69 -12.87 0.78 6.78
CA ILE A 69 -12.22 -0.53 6.98
C ILE A 69 -12.49 -1.45 5.79
N ALA A 70 -13.73 -1.49 5.30
CA ALA A 70 -14.09 -2.29 4.13
C ALA A 70 -13.34 -1.84 2.86
N GLN A 71 -13.17 -0.53 2.65
CA GLN A 71 -12.37 0.02 1.56
C GLN A 71 -10.89 -0.36 1.67
N LEU A 72 -10.29 -0.24 2.86
CA LEU A 72 -8.90 -0.59 3.09
C LEU A 72 -8.64 -2.10 2.93
N ILE A 73 -9.60 -2.95 3.31
CA ILE A 73 -9.53 -4.40 3.04
C ILE A 73 -9.63 -4.68 1.55
N ARG A 74 -10.55 -4.00 0.85
CA ARG A 74 -10.71 -4.15 -0.61
C ARG A 74 -9.44 -3.75 -1.36
N LEU A 75 -8.75 -2.71 -0.90
CA LEU A 75 -7.45 -2.28 -1.42
C LEU A 75 -6.28 -3.14 -0.89
N GLN A 76 -6.54 -4.18 -0.09
CA GLN A 76 -5.50 -5.01 0.52
C GLN A 76 -4.46 -4.22 1.33
N VAL A 77 -4.85 -3.04 1.82
CA VAL A 77 -4.08 -2.22 2.78
C VAL A 77 -4.22 -2.80 4.19
N LEU A 78 -5.41 -3.31 4.51
CA LEU A 78 -5.67 -4.08 5.72
C LEU A 78 -6.00 -5.53 5.39
N ARG A 79 -5.56 -6.44 6.24
CA ARG A 79 -5.90 -7.87 6.15
C ARG A 79 -6.31 -8.44 7.50
N PRO A 80 -7.20 -9.44 7.55
CA PRO A 80 -7.40 -10.24 8.74
C PRO A 80 -6.10 -10.91 9.20
N GLU A 81 -5.95 -11.11 10.50
CA GLU A 81 -4.82 -11.88 11.03
C GLU A 81 -4.90 -13.34 10.54
N GLY A 82 -3.77 -13.92 10.14
CA GLY A 82 -3.71 -15.28 9.56
C GLY A 82 -4.00 -15.35 8.06
N ALA A 83 -4.47 -14.27 7.42
CA ALA A 83 -4.58 -14.17 5.97
C ALA A 83 -3.20 -13.92 5.33
N ASN A 84 -2.24 -14.84 5.53
CA ASN A 84 -0.95 -14.80 4.87
C ASN A 84 -1.14 -15.12 3.39
N ARG A 85 -1.00 -14.11 2.54
CA ARG A 85 -0.87 -14.31 1.10
C ARG A 85 0.63 -14.34 0.78
N PRO A 86 1.12 -15.37 0.06
CA PRO A 86 2.49 -15.36 -0.45
C PRO A 86 2.72 -14.08 -1.26
N ILE A 87 3.75 -13.32 -0.92
CA ILE A 87 4.12 -12.08 -1.64
C ILE A 87 4.46 -12.41 -3.10
N ASN A 88 4.97 -13.63 -3.35
CA ASN A 88 5.22 -14.16 -4.68
C ASN A 88 4.23 -15.32 -4.95
N PRO A 89 3.48 -15.30 -6.07
CA PRO A 89 2.78 -16.50 -6.51
C PRO A 89 3.79 -17.64 -6.65
N SER A 90 3.38 -18.87 -6.29
CA SER A 90 4.23 -20.08 -6.20
C SER A 90 4.87 -20.54 -7.51
N GLY A 91 4.70 -19.76 -8.58
CA GLY A 91 5.36 -19.94 -9.86
C GLY A 91 4.94 -18.79 -10.77
N VAL A 92 5.92 -18.10 -11.36
CA VAL A 92 5.66 -17.23 -12.51
C VAL A 92 5.71 -18.13 -13.73
N HIS A 93 4.55 -18.43 -14.32
CA HIS A 93 4.50 -19.15 -15.59
C HIS A 93 4.75 -18.15 -16.71
N VAL A 94 5.90 -18.26 -17.36
CA VAL A 94 6.28 -17.38 -18.49
C VAL A 94 5.93 -18.11 -19.78
N GLU A 95 4.76 -17.82 -20.35
CA GLU A 95 4.34 -18.39 -21.64
C GLU A 95 5.10 -17.78 -22.82
N ALA A 96 5.41 -16.48 -22.73
CA ALA A 96 6.27 -15.74 -23.65
C ALA A 96 7.18 -14.84 -22.83
N TYR A 97 8.47 -14.77 -23.18
CA TYR A 97 9.42 -13.93 -22.46
C TYR A 97 9.00 -12.45 -22.61
N PRO A 98 8.74 -11.70 -21.52
CA PRO A 98 8.12 -10.38 -21.59
C PRO A 98 9.17 -9.29 -21.95
N LEU A 99 10.02 -9.56 -22.93
CA LEU A 99 10.94 -8.56 -23.45
C LEU A 99 10.12 -7.56 -24.28
N SER A 100 9.70 -6.47 -23.66
CA SER A 100 8.95 -5.40 -24.34
C SER A 100 9.85 -4.41 -25.06
N THR A 101 11.14 -4.36 -24.70
CA THR A 101 12.08 -3.36 -25.21
C THR A 101 13.49 -3.92 -25.24
N LEU A 102 14.20 -3.65 -26.34
CA LEU A 102 15.62 -3.97 -26.53
C LEU A 102 16.41 -2.66 -26.64
N VAL A 103 17.37 -2.46 -25.75
CA VAL A 103 18.31 -1.32 -25.86
C VAL A 103 19.56 -1.82 -26.57
N LEU A 104 19.75 -1.37 -27.82
CA LEU A 104 20.90 -1.71 -28.64
C LEU A 104 21.95 -0.59 -28.56
N ASN A 105 23.10 -0.92 -27.99
CA ASN A 105 24.26 -0.04 -28.10
C ASN A 105 24.85 -0.16 -29.51
N VAL A 106 24.52 0.80 -30.38
CA VAL A 106 24.95 0.82 -31.79
C VAL A 106 26.42 1.21 -31.95
N ASN A 107 26.96 1.97 -31.00
CA ASN A 107 28.36 2.39 -30.98
C ASN A 107 28.76 2.84 -29.56
N THR A 108 29.91 2.37 -29.08
CA THR A 108 30.50 2.81 -27.81
C THR A 108 31.24 4.13 -27.91
N GLY A 109 31.50 4.64 -29.12
CA GLY A 109 32.09 5.95 -29.36
C GLY A 109 31.06 7.07 -29.23
N CYS A 110 31.34 8.04 -28.34
CA CYS A 110 30.60 9.29 -28.22
C CYS A 110 31.57 10.46 -28.40
N ASN A 111 31.17 11.49 -29.15
CA ASN A 111 31.96 12.71 -29.37
C ASN A 111 31.81 13.74 -28.23
N LEU A 112 31.15 13.35 -27.13
CA LEU A 112 30.99 14.13 -25.91
C LEU A 112 31.74 13.46 -24.76
N ALA A 113 32.12 14.26 -23.76
CA ALA A 113 32.78 13.83 -22.54
C ALA A 113 31.91 14.14 -21.30
N CYS A 114 30.66 13.70 -21.32
CA CYS A 114 29.73 13.90 -20.21
C CYS A 114 30.21 13.12 -18.98
N ARG A 115 30.42 13.82 -17.85
CA ARG A 115 30.98 13.22 -16.61
C ARG A 115 30.03 12.25 -15.89
N TYR A 116 28.74 12.28 -16.23
CA TYR A 116 27.68 11.45 -15.63
C TYR A 116 27.00 10.53 -16.65
N CYS A 117 27.61 10.34 -17.82
CA CYS A 117 27.14 9.36 -18.81
C CYS A 117 27.44 7.93 -18.39
#